data_AF-A0A377VWI6-F1
#
_entry.id   AF-A0A377VWI6-F1
#
_cell.length_a   1.000
_cell.length_b   1.000
_cell.length_c   1.000
_cell.angle_alpha   90.00
_cell.angle_beta   90.00
_cell.angle_gamma   90.00
#
_symmetry.space_group_name_H-M   'P 1'
#
loop_
_entity.id
_entity.type
_entity.pdbx_description
1 polymer ?
#
loop_
_entity_poly.entity_id
_entity_poly.type
_entity_poly.pdbx_seq_one_letter_code
_entity_poly.pdbx_strand_id
1 'polypeptide(L)' 'MLRGNTVSDAPLIIGSLDPCYSCTDRMTVVDVRKKKSKVVPYKELERYSIERKNSPLK' A
#
# COMPACT_ATOMS: atom_id res chain seq x y z
N MET A 1 -11.04 -9.56 7.43
CA MET A 1 -12.25 -9.27 6.65
C MET A 1 -12.75 -10.48 5.86
N LEU A 2 -11.88 -11.30 5.26
CA LEU A 2 -12.30 -12.52 4.54
C LEU A 2 -12.53 -13.77 5.41
N ARG A 3 -11.85 -13.91 6.56
CA ARG A 3 -12.08 -15.04 7.48
C ARG A 3 -13.44 -14.90 8.16
N GLY A 4 -14.27 -15.94 8.05
CA GLY A 4 -15.60 -16.03 8.65
C GLY A 4 -16.75 -15.58 7.74
N ASN A 5 -16.47 -15.12 6.52
CA ASN A 5 -17.48 -14.75 5.52
C ASN A 5 -17.57 -15.77 4.39
N THR A 6 -18.65 -15.74 3.63
CA THR A 6 -18.82 -16.63 2.48
C THR A 6 -17.96 -16.14 1.31
N VAL A 7 -17.55 -17.05 0.41
CA VAL A 7 -16.76 -16.69 -0.78
C VAL A 7 -17.52 -15.65 -1.64
N SER A 8 -18.84 -15.70 -1.61
CA SER A 8 -19.76 -14.76 -2.25
C SER A 8 -19.59 -13.32 -1.78
N ASP A 9 -19.14 -13.10 -0.54
CA ASP A 9 -18.95 -11.76 0.04
C ASP A 9 -17.60 -11.15 -0.32
N ALA A 10 -16.69 -11.92 -0.93
CA ALA A 10 -15.36 -11.44 -1.31
C ALA A 10 -15.37 -10.19 -2.20
N PRO A 11 -16.21 -10.07 -3.24
CA PRO A 11 -16.27 -8.86 -4.07
C PRO A 11 -16.76 -7.64 -3.29
N LEU A 12 -17.71 -7.82 -2.38
CA LEU A 12 -18.26 -6.77 -1.52
C LEU A 12 -17.23 -6.26 -0.51
N ILE A 13 -16.51 -7.19 0.12
CA ILE A 13 -15.42 -6.88 1.06
C ILE A 13 -14.26 -6.17 0.35
N ILE A 14 -13.84 -6.68 -0.80
CA ILE A 14 -12.77 -6.07 -1.60
C ILE A 14 -13.20 -4.69 -2.10
N GLY A 15 -14.43 -4.55 -2.59
CA GLY A 15 -14.97 -3.24 -3.00
C GLY A 15 -15.07 -2.24 -1.86
N SER A 16 -15.40 -2.69 -0.64
CA SER A 16 -15.50 -1.82 0.55
C SER A 16 -14.14 -1.32 1.08
N LEU A 17 -13.06 -2.04 0.79
CA LEU A 17 -11.69 -1.60 1.09
C LEU A 17 -11.21 -0.52 0.11
N ASP A 18 -11.92 -0.33 -1.01
CA ASP A 18 -11.55 0.55 -2.12
C ASP A 18 -10.07 0.43 -2.53
N PRO A 19 -9.54 -0.78 -2.81
CA PRO A 19 -8.24 -0.95 -3.41
C PRO A 19 -8.39 -0.60 -4.89
N CYS A 20 -8.58 0.68 -5.21
CA CYS A 20 -8.31 1.11 -6.56
C CYS A 20 -6.82 0.81 -6.81
N TYR A 21 -6.55 -0.31 -7.49
CA TYR A 21 -5.19 -0.75 -7.80
C TYR A 21 -4.41 0.36 -8.48
N SER A 22 -5.08 1.21 -9.28
CA SER A 22 -4.50 2.39 -9.90
C SER A 22 -4.08 3.49 -8.91
N CYS A 23 -4.81 3.68 -7.81
CA CYS A 23 -4.47 4.64 -6.74
C CYS A 23 -3.40 4.10 -5.80
N THR A 24 -3.34 2.79 -5.57
CA THR A 24 -2.36 2.16 -4.66
C THR A 24 -1.04 1.82 -5.33
N ASP A 25 -0.96 1.76 -6.67
CA ASP A 25 0.26 1.41 -7.40
C ASP A 25 1.38 2.46 -7.25
N ARG A 26 1.01 3.74 -7.08
CA ARG A 26 1.95 4.87 -6.96
C ARG A 26 1.73 5.63 -5.66
N MET A 27 2.51 5.30 -4.64
CA MET A 27 2.49 6.03 -3.37
C MET A 27 3.61 7.06 -3.31
N THR A 28 3.29 8.28 -2.86
CA THR A 28 4.30 9.33 -2.64
C THR A 28 4.67 9.37 -1.17
N VAL A 29 5.93 9.08 -0.86
CA VAL A 29 6.46 9.25 0.51
C VAL A 29 7.03 10.65 0.62
N VAL A 30 6.51 11.42 1.58
CA VAL A 30 6.93 12.79 1.87
C VAL A 30 7.65 12.84 3.22
N ASP A 31 8.95 13.12 3.19
CA ASP A 31 9.73 13.43 4.40
C ASP A 31 9.64 14.93 4.68
N VAL A 32 8.82 15.29 5.68
CA VAL A 32 8.58 16.68 6.08
C VAL A 32 9.84 17.33 6.67
N ARG A 33 10.72 16.55 7.33
CA ARG A 33 11.94 17.07 7.96
C ARG A 33 13.02 17.35 6.94
N LYS A 34 13.16 16.49 5.92
CA LYS A 34 14.16 16.64 4.86
C LYS A 34 13.63 17.37 3.62
N LYS A 35 12.33 17.75 3.60
CA LYS A 35 11.62 18.34 2.45
C LYS A 35 11.83 17.53 1.15
N LYS A 36 11.83 16.20 1.25
CA LYS A 36 11.98 15.30 0.10
C LYS A 36 10.68 14.55 -0.16
N SER A 37 10.28 14.48 -1.41
CA SER A 37 9.15 13.66 -1.88
C SER A 37 9.66 12.66 -2.91
N LYS A 38 9.35 11.38 -2.74
CA LYS A 38 9.67 10.34 -3.72
C LYS A 38 8.43 9.49 -4.00
N VAL A 39 8.13 9.32 -5.28
CA VAL A 39 7.11 8.36 -5.73
C VAL A 39 7.73 6.98 -5.70
N VAL A 40 7.12 6.07 -4.95
CA VAL A 40 7.54 4.68 -4.82
C VAL A 40 6.43 3.75 -5.31
N PRO A 41 6.79 2.70 -6.08
CA PRO A 41 5.86 1.65 -6.45
C PRO A 41 5.39 0.87 -5.23
N TYR A 42 4.16 0.36 -5.28
CA TYR A 42 3.56 -0.45 -4.21
C TYR A 42 4.47 -1.60 -3.73
N LYS A 43 5.09 -2.33 -4.67
CA LYS A 43 6.00 -3.46 -4.36
C LYS A 43 7.21 -3.07 -3.51
N GLU A 44 7.73 -1.86 -3.70
CA GLU A 44 8.88 -1.39 -2.94
C GLU A 44 8.46 -1.06 -1.50
N LEU A 45 7.26 -0.50 -1.32
CA LEU A 45 6.69 -0.21 0.00
C LEU A 45 6.29 -1.49 0.74
N GLU A 46 5.75 -2.49 0.03
CA GLU A 46 5.46 -3.82 0.59
C GLU A 46 6.75 -4.49 1.09
N ARG A 47 7.80 -4.51 0.25
CA ARG A 47 9.12 -5.03 0.66
C ARG A 47 9.67 -4.29 1.87
N TYR A 48 9.58 -2.96 1.89
CA TYR A 48 10.00 -2.15 3.04
C TYR A 48 9.19 -2.48 4.31
N SER A 49 7.87 -2.72 4.18
CA SER A 49 6.99 -3.04 5.31
C SER A 49 7.31 -4.39 5.94
N ILE A 50 7.77 -5.35 5.13
CA ILE A 50 8.18 -6.70 5.57
C ILE A 50 9.60 -6.68 6.13
N GLU A 51 10.57 -6.16 5.37
CA GLU A 51 11.98 -6.25 5.72
C GLU A 51 12.41 -5.19 6.73
N ARG A 52 11.72 -4.04 6.78
CA ARG A 52 12.06 -2.84 7.56
C ARG A 52 13.50 -2.34 7.38
N LYS A 53 14.17 -2.80 6.32
CA LYS A 53 15.53 -2.43 5.93
C LYS A 53 15.47 -1.54 4.70
N ASN A 54 16.42 -0.62 4.57
CA ASN A 54 16.58 0.32 3.45
C ASN A 54 15.34 1.20 3.21
N SER A 55 15.29 2.35 3.88
CA SER A 55 14.20 3.32 3.69
C SER A 55 14.08 3.73 2.22
N PRO A 56 12.86 3.79 1.65
CA PRO A 56 12.63 4.27 0.28
C PRO A 56 13.13 5.71 0.04
N LEU A 57 13.32 6.48 1.11
CA LEU A 57 13.75 7.88 1.13
C LEU A 57 15.27 8.09 1.17
N LYS A 58 16.08 7.02 1.04
CA LYS A 58 17.54 7.13 1.00
C LYS A 58 18.02 7.83 -0.28
#